data_AF-X1HM45-F1
#
_entry.id   AF-X1HM45-F1
#
_cell.length_a   1.000
_cell.length_b   1.000
_cell.length_c   1.000
_cell.angle_alpha   90.00
_cell.angle_beta   90.00
_cell.angle_gamma   90.00
#
_symmetry.space_group_name_H-M   'P 1'
#
loop_
_entity.id
_entity.type
_entity.pdbx_description
1 polymer ?
#
loop_
_entity_poly.entity_id
_entity_poly.type
_entity_poly.pdbx_seq_one_letter_code
_entity_poly.pdbx_strand_id
1 'polypeptide(L)'
;MERWHCIDKRQLKLYALDFDDLLMKAVELFRNSKDTLGKYHSRYLHIMVDEFQDTNLVQYELIKKLGGKKRNICVVGDPDQSIYSWRFADLRNILSFEKDFPKAKLVLLEQNYRSTKSILETASHVISTNQMRKPKELWTDNEEGELTNVVETYTEQEEAQFVVSEVEKLAKEDRAKLGDCAVMYRTNARKLFSASEIALVALISSCMTAPCHIHICIKFQLTFVNAMPPFHPYPANVIIG
;
A
#
# COMPACT_ATOMS: atom_id res chain seq x y z
N MET A 1 15.45 2.31 -28.16
CA MET A 1 14.15 2.02 -28.79
C MET A 1 14.17 0.69 -29.56
N GLU A 2 15.19 0.40 -30.37
CA GLU A 2 15.30 -0.84 -31.17
C GLU A 2 15.33 -2.14 -30.35
N ARG A 3 15.95 -2.13 -29.17
CA ARG A 3 16.01 -3.32 -28.29
C ARG A 3 14.64 -3.72 -27.73
N TRP A 4 13.81 -2.76 -27.31
CA TRP A 4 12.45 -3.01 -26.83
C TRP A 4 11.57 -3.63 -27.93
N HIS A 5 11.67 -3.09 -29.14
CA HIS A 5 10.95 -3.61 -30.30
C HIS A 5 11.33 -5.06 -30.66
N CYS A 6 12.56 -5.48 -30.35
CA CYS A 6 13.01 -6.86 -30.53
C CYS A 6 12.46 -7.80 -29.45
N ILE A 7 12.32 -7.32 -28.21
CA ILE A 7 11.73 -8.06 -27.08
C ILE A 7 10.24 -8.30 -27.36
N ASP A 8 9.48 -7.26 -27.71
CA ASP A 8 8.06 -7.37 -28.03
C ASP A 8 7.81 -8.37 -29.17
N LYS A 9 8.61 -8.28 -30.24
CA LYS A 9 8.53 -9.20 -31.38
C LYS A 9 8.84 -10.66 -31.00
N ARG A 10 9.69 -10.89 -30.00
CA ARG A 10 9.98 -12.24 -29.49
C ARG A 10 8.87 -12.74 -28.58
N GLN A 11 8.35 -11.92 -27.68
CA GLN A 11 7.21 -12.26 -26.82
C GLN A 11 5.96 -12.62 -27.62
N LEU A 12 5.64 -11.83 -28.66
CA LEU A 12 4.53 -12.11 -29.59
C LEU A 12 4.67 -13.46 -30.30
N LYS A 13 5.89 -13.84 -30.70
CA LYS A 13 6.16 -15.15 -31.33
C LYS A 13 6.03 -16.32 -30.35
N LEU A 14 6.21 -16.07 -29.06
CA LEU A 14 6.17 -17.07 -28.00
C LEU A 14 4.82 -17.12 -27.28
N TYR A 15 3.84 -16.29 -27.68
CA TYR A 15 2.58 -16.10 -26.95
C TYR A 15 2.80 -15.80 -25.44
N ALA A 16 3.89 -15.10 -25.13
CA ALA A 16 4.25 -14.74 -23.76
C ALA A 16 3.90 -13.28 -23.49
N LEU A 17 3.49 -12.99 -22.25
CA LEU A 17 3.21 -11.63 -21.75
C LEU A 17 3.99 -11.44 -20.45
N ASP A 18 4.61 -10.27 -20.29
CA ASP A 18 5.12 -9.87 -18.99
C ASP A 18 4.05 -9.19 -18.11
N PHE A 19 4.43 -8.76 -16.90
CA PHE A 19 3.48 -8.17 -15.97
C PHE A 19 2.88 -6.84 -16.45
N ASP A 20 3.66 -6.01 -17.14
CA ASP A 20 3.20 -4.73 -17.65
C ASP A 20 2.32 -4.93 -18.88
N ASP A 21 2.64 -5.92 -19.72
CA ASP A 21 1.84 -6.34 -20.86
C ASP A 21 0.43 -6.74 -20.45
N LEU A 22 0.24 -7.45 -19.34
CA LEU A 22 -1.08 -7.85 -18.86
C LEU A 22 -2.01 -6.63 -18.69
N LEU A 23 -1.48 -5.55 -18.11
CA LEU A 23 -2.24 -4.32 -17.89
C LEU A 23 -2.44 -3.55 -19.20
N MET A 24 -1.38 -3.40 -20.00
CA MET A 24 -1.44 -2.67 -21.27
C MET A 24 -2.39 -3.36 -22.26
N LYS A 25 -2.32 -4.68 -22.41
CA LYS A 25 -3.19 -5.48 -23.27
C LYS A 25 -4.64 -5.47 -22.80
N ALA A 26 -4.89 -5.47 -21.48
CA ALA A 26 -6.24 -5.31 -20.95
C ALA A 26 -6.85 -3.95 -21.34
N VAL A 27 -6.08 -2.86 -21.20
CA VAL A 27 -6.52 -1.52 -21.62
C VAL A 27 -6.72 -1.44 -23.13
N GLU A 28 -5.82 -2.02 -23.93
CA GLU A 28 -5.92 -2.11 -25.39
C GLU A 28 -7.20 -2.87 -25.81
N LEU A 29 -7.47 -4.02 -25.20
CA LEU A 29 -8.67 -4.81 -25.45
C LEU A 29 -9.95 -4.02 -25.16
N PHE A 30 -9.99 -3.29 -24.05
CA PHE A 30 -11.15 -2.46 -23.70
C PHE A 30 -11.30 -1.21 -24.57
N ARG A 31 -10.20 -0.70 -25.15
CA ARG A 31 -10.26 0.38 -26.15
C ARG A 31 -10.81 -0.13 -27.48
N ASN A 32 -10.40 -1.33 -27.91
CA ASN A 32 -10.72 -1.86 -29.23
C ASN A 32 -12.06 -2.63 -29.28
N SER A 33 -12.52 -3.20 -28.17
CA SER A 33 -13.77 -3.97 -28.10
C SER A 33 -14.74 -3.42 -27.05
N LYS A 34 -15.69 -2.60 -27.52
CA LYS A 34 -16.81 -2.11 -26.69
C LYS A 34 -17.71 -3.24 -26.21
N ASP A 35 -17.85 -4.32 -26.98
CA ASP A 35 -18.62 -5.51 -26.57
C ASP A 35 -17.97 -6.19 -25.35
N THR A 36 -16.65 -6.44 -25.43
CA THR A 36 -15.91 -7.02 -24.32
C THR A 36 -15.99 -6.13 -23.09
N LEU A 37 -15.75 -4.82 -23.23
CA LEU A 37 -15.89 -3.88 -22.12
C LEU A 37 -17.33 -3.88 -21.55
N GLY A 38 -18.34 -3.95 -22.41
CA GLY A 38 -19.75 -4.03 -22.02
C GLY A 38 -20.09 -5.27 -21.19
N LYS A 39 -19.48 -6.41 -21.49
CA LYS A 39 -19.57 -7.63 -20.67
C LYS A 39 -19.04 -7.39 -19.26
N TYR A 40 -17.88 -6.73 -19.15
CA TYR A 40 -17.28 -6.40 -17.85
C TYR A 40 -18.08 -5.34 -17.07
N HIS A 41 -18.63 -4.32 -17.74
CA HIS A 41 -19.55 -3.35 -17.10
C HIS A 41 -20.85 -3.97 -16.61
N SER A 42 -21.29 -5.05 -17.24
CA SER A 42 -22.50 -5.77 -16.84
C SER A 42 -22.20 -6.72 -15.68
N ARG A 43 -21.01 -7.32 -15.67
CA ARG A 43 -20.53 -8.21 -14.61
C ARG A 43 -20.18 -7.45 -13.34
N TYR A 44 -19.37 -6.40 -13.44
CA TYR A 44 -18.87 -5.63 -12.29
C TYR A 44 -19.67 -4.33 -12.15
N LEU A 45 -20.60 -4.34 -11.20
CA LEU A 45 -21.50 -3.23 -10.94
C LEU A 45 -20.89 -2.15 -10.05
N HIS A 46 -20.01 -2.56 -9.14
CA HIS A 46 -19.30 -1.71 -8.19
C HIS A 46 -17.83 -2.11 -8.18
N ILE A 47 -16.95 -1.10 -8.26
CA ILE A 47 -15.50 -1.29 -8.29
C ILE A 47 -14.93 -0.58 -7.07
N MET A 48 -14.11 -1.28 -6.30
CA MET A 48 -13.38 -0.70 -5.19
C MET A 48 -11.88 -0.87 -5.41
N VAL A 49 -11.17 0.24 -5.35
CA VAL A 49 -9.73 0.31 -5.52
C VAL A 49 -9.13 0.77 -4.20
N ASP A 50 -8.26 -0.04 -3.62
CA ASP A 50 -7.50 0.31 -2.41
C ASP A 50 -6.07 0.74 -2.79
N GLU A 51 -5.39 1.42 -1.88
CA GLU A 51 -4.02 1.94 -2.05
C GLU A 51 -3.87 2.79 -3.35
N PHE A 52 -4.87 3.63 -3.62
CA PHE A 52 -4.97 4.36 -4.90
C PHE A 52 -3.82 5.34 -5.14
N GLN A 53 -3.14 5.80 -4.09
CA GLN A 53 -1.96 6.65 -4.17
C GLN A 53 -0.80 5.99 -4.91
N ASP A 54 -0.71 4.66 -4.90
CA ASP A 54 0.40 3.90 -5.50
C ASP A 54 0.11 3.45 -6.94
N THR A 55 -0.96 3.98 -7.55
CA THR A 55 -1.34 3.61 -8.92
C THR A 55 -0.49 4.28 -9.98
N ASN A 56 -0.16 3.53 -11.03
CA ASN A 56 0.46 4.08 -12.25
C ASN A 56 -0.59 4.49 -13.30
N LEU A 57 -0.14 5.16 -14.38
CA LEU A 57 -1.02 5.68 -15.43
C LEU A 57 -1.84 4.58 -16.14
N VAL A 58 -1.26 3.40 -16.37
CA VAL A 58 -1.94 2.29 -17.06
C VAL A 58 -3.05 1.70 -16.18
N GLN A 59 -2.79 1.54 -14.88
CA GLN A 59 -3.78 1.12 -13.90
C GLN A 59 -4.91 2.15 -13.77
N TYR A 60 -4.58 3.44 -13.73
CA TYR A 60 -5.57 4.52 -13.73
C TYR A 60 -6.48 4.47 -14.96
N GLU A 61 -5.90 4.31 -16.15
CA GLU A 61 -6.66 4.15 -17.40
C GLU A 61 -7.57 2.92 -17.39
N LEU A 62 -7.10 1.79 -16.85
CA LEU A 62 -7.89 0.57 -16.70
C LEU A 62 -9.11 0.81 -15.79
N ILE A 63 -8.89 1.41 -14.61
CA ILE A 63 -9.95 1.76 -13.65
C ILE A 63 -10.97 2.69 -14.31
N LYS A 64 -10.51 3.72 -15.01
CA LYS A 64 -11.36 4.68 -15.73
C LYS A 64 -12.23 4.00 -16.80
N LYS A 65 -11.68 3.05 -17.57
CA LYS A 65 -12.46 2.27 -18.54
C LYS A 65 -13.52 1.42 -17.86
N LEU A 66 -13.17 0.72 -16.79
CA LEU A 66 -14.10 -0.15 -16.08
C LEU A 66 -15.23 0.62 -15.38
N GLY A 67 -14.97 1.82 -14.86
CA GLY A 67 -16.01 2.63 -14.24
C GLY A 67 -16.86 3.49 -15.18
N GLY A 68 -16.44 3.65 -16.44
CA GLY A 68 -16.98 4.69 -17.32
C GLY A 68 -18.49 4.67 -17.60
N LYS A 69 -19.15 3.50 -17.58
CA LYS A 69 -20.59 3.40 -17.94
C LYS A 69 -21.55 3.71 -16.80
N LYS A 70 -21.23 3.28 -15.57
CA LYS A 70 -22.12 3.41 -14.40
C LYS A 70 -21.57 4.37 -13.34
N ARG A 71 -20.27 4.73 -13.41
CA ARG A 71 -19.59 5.62 -12.46
C ARG A 71 -19.75 5.17 -11.00
N ASN A 72 -19.67 3.85 -10.78
CA ASN A 72 -19.73 3.23 -9.46
C ASN A 72 -18.33 2.80 -9.01
N ILE A 73 -17.40 3.76 -8.91
CA ILE A 73 -16.03 3.49 -8.45
C ILE A 73 -15.80 4.10 -7.08
N CYS A 74 -15.45 3.31 -6.09
CA CYS A 74 -14.90 3.79 -4.83
C CYS A 74 -13.37 3.65 -4.88
N VAL A 75 -12.64 4.74 -4.65
CA VAL A 75 -11.19 4.71 -4.49
C VAL A 75 -10.84 5.07 -3.05
N VAL A 76 -9.92 4.32 -2.47
CA VAL A 76 -9.38 4.53 -1.12
C VAL A 76 -7.88 4.74 -1.26
N GLY A 77 -7.35 5.79 -0.64
CA GLY A 77 -5.92 6.03 -0.68
C GLY A 77 -5.49 7.23 0.14
N ASP A 78 -4.24 7.18 0.60
CA ASP A 78 -3.63 8.21 1.43
C ASP A 78 -2.42 8.82 0.71
N PRO A 79 -2.48 10.10 0.29
CA PRO A 79 -1.34 10.82 -0.28
C PRO A 79 -0.06 10.76 0.56
N ASP A 80 -0.19 10.77 1.89
CA ASP A 80 0.94 10.77 2.82
C ASP A 80 1.66 9.40 2.86
N GLN A 81 1.02 8.34 2.34
CA GLN A 81 1.54 6.96 2.31
C GLN A 81 2.07 6.54 0.93
N SER A 82 2.18 7.47 -0.03
CA SER A 82 2.70 7.19 -1.38
C SER A 82 4.21 6.93 -1.36
N ILE A 83 4.63 5.67 -1.23
CA ILE A 83 6.05 5.26 -1.19
C ILE A 83 6.54 4.56 -2.47
N TYR A 84 5.66 4.31 -3.45
CA TYR A 84 6.00 3.60 -4.69
C TYR A 84 6.28 4.51 -5.89
N SER A 85 6.69 5.77 -5.68
CA SER A 85 7.04 6.71 -6.77
C SER A 85 8.12 6.16 -7.73
N TRP A 86 9.05 5.35 -7.21
CA TRP A 86 10.08 4.65 -7.97
C TRP A 86 9.54 3.54 -8.91
N ARG A 87 8.27 3.11 -8.73
CA ARG A 87 7.54 2.22 -9.64
C ARG A 87 6.56 2.97 -10.56
N PHE A 88 6.80 4.26 -10.79
CA PHE A 88 5.94 5.13 -11.61
C PHE A 88 4.54 5.33 -11.02
N ALA A 89 4.37 5.16 -9.70
CA ALA A 89 3.17 5.64 -9.03
C ALA A 89 3.07 7.17 -9.19
N ASP A 90 1.88 7.65 -9.53
CA ASP A 90 1.66 9.07 -9.80
C ASP A 90 0.59 9.63 -8.87
N LEU A 91 1.02 10.39 -7.87
CA LEU A 91 0.12 11.07 -6.92
C LEU A 91 -0.91 11.98 -7.62
N ARG A 92 -0.59 12.46 -8.84
CA ARG A 92 -1.53 13.24 -9.66
C ARG A 92 -2.78 12.43 -10.03
N ASN A 93 -2.77 11.10 -9.92
CA ASN A 93 -3.95 10.26 -10.17
C ASN A 93 -5.07 10.57 -9.17
N ILE A 94 -4.75 10.76 -7.88
CA ILE A 94 -5.74 11.16 -6.86
C ILE A 94 -6.35 12.52 -7.24
N LEU A 95 -5.50 13.49 -7.60
CA LEU A 95 -5.95 14.83 -7.99
C LEU A 95 -6.74 14.83 -9.31
N SER A 96 -6.37 13.94 -10.24
CA SER A 96 -7.04 13.81 -11.54
C SER A 96 -8.36 13.07 -11.42
N PHE A 97 -8.53 12.20 -10.42
CA PHE A 97 -9.78 11.50 -10.17
C PHE A 97 -10.91 12.48 -9.85
N GLU A 98 -10.67 13.52 -9.05
CA GLU A 98 -11.65 14.58 -8.78
C GLU A 98 -12.07 15.32 -10.06
N LYS A 99 -11.15 15.49 -11.01
CA LYS A 99 -11.42 16.13 -12.31
C LYS A 99 -12.20 15.22 -13.25
N ASP A 100 -11.83 13.94 -13.30
CA ASP A 100 -12.45 12.93 -14.18
C ASP A 100 -13.83 12.48 -13.68
N PHE A 101 -14.04 12.53 -12.36
CA PHE A 101 -15.29 12.20 -11.69
C PHE A 101 -15.80 13.40 -10.87
N PRO A 102 -16.31 14.47 -11.53
CA PRO A 102 -16.70 15.72 -10.85
C PRO A 102 -17.90 15.58 -9.91
N LYS A 103 -18.61 14.44 -9.95
CA LYS A 103 -19.70 14.09 -9.02
C LYS A 103 -19.22 13.23 -7.85
N ALA A 104 -17.91 12.96 -7.75
CA ALA A 104 -17.35 12.16 -6.68
C ALA A 104 -17.52 12.87 -5.34
N LYS A 105 -17.92 12.10 -4.32
CA LYS A 105 -17.96 12.55 -2.95
C LYS A 105 -16.61 12.27 -2.29
N LEU A 106 -15.96 13.29 -1.75
CA LEU A 106 -14.80 13.12 -0.89
C LEU A 106 -15.26 12.84 0.54
N VAL A 107 -14.70 11.81 1.16
CA VAL A 107 -14.89 11.45 2.57
C VAL A 107 -13.50 11.33 3.18
N LEU A 108 -13.23 12.13 4.22
CA LEU A 108 -11.97 12.08 4.97
C LEU A 108 -12.18 11.26 6.25
N LEU A 109 -11.31 10.30 6.50
CA LEU A 109 -11.28 9.47 7.70
C LEU A 109 -10.14 9.95 8.60
N GLU A 110 -10.48 10.86 9.50
CA GLU A 110 -9.52 11.53 10.37
C GLU A 110 -9.27 10.77 11.69
N GLN A 111 -10.16 9.85 12.06
CA GLN A 111 -10.00 9.05 13.28
C GLN A 111 -9.11 7.83 13.03
N ASN A 112 -7.99 7.76 13.75
CA ASN A 112 -7.07 6.63 13.78
C ASN A 112 -7.44 5.65 14.90
N TYR A 113 -7.71 4.41 14.54
CA TYR A 113 -8.05 3.33 15.49
C TYR A 113 -6.87 2.40 15.82
N ARG A 114 -5.69 2.61 15.21
CA ARG A 114 -4.55 1.68 15.31
C ARG A 114 -3.53 2.09 16.36
N SER A 115 -3.16 3.37 16.39
CA SER A 115 -2.03 3.88 17.13
C SER A 115 -2.47 4.62 18.40
N THR A 116 -1.60 4.69 19.39
CA THR A 116 -1.76 5.54 20.58
C THR A 116 -1.52 7.01 20.23
N LYS A 117 -1.87 7.93 21.14
CA LYS A 117 -1.69 9.38 20.91
C LYS A 117 -0.22 9.75 20.70
N SER A 118 0.70 9.24 21.52
CA SER A 118 2.13 9.54 21.40
C SER A 118 2.73 9.11 20.05
N ILE A 119 2.31 7.96 19.52
CA ILE A 119 2.74 7.49 18.18
C ILE A 119 2.14 8.40 17.09
N LEU A 120 0.86 8.75 17.21
CA LEU A 120 0.17 9.58 16.22
C LEU A 120 0.72 11.01 16.17
N GLU A 121 1.05 11.58 17.33
CA GLU A 121 1.70 12.90 17.46
C GLU A 121 3.10 12.88 16.83
N THR A 122 3.91 11.86 17.14
CA THR A 122 5.24 11.68 16.53
C THR A 122 5.13 11.63 15.00
N ALA A 123 4.21 10.82 14.47
CA ALA A 123 3.99 10.70 13.03
C ALA A 123 3.51 12.03 12.40
N SER A 124 2.62 12.76 13.08
CA SER A 124 2.09 14.06 12.64
C SER A 124 3.18 15.12 12.56
N HIS A 125 4.11 15.16 13.53
CA HIS A 125 5.25 16.06 13.47
C HIS A 125 6.20 15.73 12.32
N VAL A 126 6.50 14.46 12.10
CA VAL A 126 7.37 14.03 10.98
C VAL A 126 6.75 14.37 9.62
N ILE A 127 5.44 14.16 9.42
CA ILE A 127 4.81 14.43 8.13
C ILE A 127 4.58 15.92 7.86
N SER A 128 4.49 16.75 8.92
CA SER A 128 4.22 18.19 8.79
C SER A 128 5.25 18.96 7.96
N THR A 129 6.46 18.41 7.78
CA THR A 129 7.52 19.02 6.97
C THR A 129 7.29 18.90 5.47
N ASN A 130 6.35 18.07 5.01
CA ASN A 130 6.07 17.85 3.59
C ASN A 130 5.23 18.99 2.99
N GLN A 131 5.70 19.56 1.87
CA GLN A 131 5.07 20.73 1.24
C GLN A 131 3.87 20.40 0.34
N MET A 132 3.84 19.23 -0.30
CA MET A 132 2.79 18.83 -1.24
C MET A 132 1.79 17.87 -0.59
N ARG A 133 0.93 18.40 0.29
CA ARG A 133 -0.01 17.62 1.09
C ARG A 133 -1.41 18.20 1.03
N LYS A 134 -2.44 17.34 1.00
CA LYS A 134 -3.82 17.76 1.30
C LYS A 134 -3.94 17.88 2.83
N PRO A 135 -4.40 19.01 3.38
CA PRO A 135 -4.53 19.16 4.82
C PRO A 135 -5.52 18.11 5.35
N LYS A 136 -5.06 17.32 6.31
CA LYS A 136 -5.88 16.43 7.12
C LYS A 136 -5.27 16.33 8.51
N GLU A 137 -6.13 16.31 9.51
CA GLU A 137 -5.73 16.18 10.91
C GLU A 137 -6.15 14.80 11.41
N LEU A 138 -5.17 13.97 11.75
CA LEU A 138 -5.45 12.65 12.31
C LEU A 138 -5.56 12.76 13.83
N TRP A 139 -6.58 12.13 14.41
CA TRP A 139 -6.79 12.10 15.87
C TRP A 139 -7.17 10.67 16.32
N THR A 140 -7.04 10.38 17.61
CA THR A 140 -7.38 9.04 18.17
C THR A 140 -8.03 9.14 19.55
N ASP A 141 -9.00 8.26 19.81
CA ASP A 141 -9.62 8.03 21.13
C ASP A 141 -8.85 6.99 21.97
N ASN A 142 -7.76 6.44 21.43
CA ASN A 142 -6.92 5.49 22.16
C ASN A 142 -6.20 6.18 23.34
N GLU A 143 -5.62 5.37 24.20
CA GLU A 143 -4.78 5.83 25.29
C GLU A 143 -3.57 6.65 24.81
N GLU A 144 -2.94 7.36 25.73
CA GLU A 144 -1.75 8.17 25.44
C GLU A 144 -0.63 7.31 24.85
N GLY A 145 -0.42 6.14 25.45
CA GLY A 145 0.62 5.19 25.09
C GLY A 145 1.98 5.56 25.69
N GLU A 146 2.98 4.75 25.35
CA GLU A 146 4.37 5.02 25.72
C GLU A 146 5.03 5.99 24.73
N LEU A 147 6.02 6.74 25.21
CA LEU A 147 6.80 7.64 24.38
C LEU A 147 7.66 6.88 23.38
N THR A 148 7.75 7.43 22.16
CA THR A 148 8.65 6.91 21.13
C THR A 148 10.11 7.12 21.55
N ASN A 149 10.86 6.04 21.71
CA ASN A 149 12.28 6.09 22.08
C ASN A 149 13.16 6.11 20.84
N VAL A 150 14.22 6.93 20.87
CA VAL A 150 15.29 6.94 19.87
C VAL A 150 16.59 6.58 20.58
N VAL A 151 17.29 5.58 20.06
CA VAL A 151 18.55 5.09 20.63
C VAL A 151 19.62 5.15 19.56
N GLU A 152 20.75 5.76 19.90
CA GLU A 152 21.95 5.79 19.07
C GLU A 152 22.94 4.73 19.57
N THR A 153 23.44 3.91 18.65
CA THR A 153 24.46 2.88 18.93
C THR A 153 25.71 3.16 18.11
N TYR A 154 26.87 2.66 18.56
CA TYR A 154 28.13 2.89 17.85
C TYR A 154 28.34 1.92 16.69
N THR A 155 27.67 0.77 16.71
CA THR A 155 27.81 -0.27 15.69
C THR A 155 26.46 -0.92 15.32
N GLU A 156 26.43 -1.53 14.13
CA GLU A 156 25.29 -2.33 13.62
C GLU A 156 25.00 -3.55 14.54
N GLN A 157 26.04 -4.11 15.17
CA GLN A 157 25.92 -5.24 16.10
C GLN A 157 25.29 -4.82 17.43
N GLU A 158 25.67 -3.65 17.96
CA GLU A 158 25.05 -3.07 19.15
C GLU A 158 23.57 -2.74 18.92
N GLU A 159 23.23 -2.20 17.74
CA GLU A 159 21.83 -1.95 17.35
C GLU A 159 21.02 -3.25 17.39
N ALA A 160 21.52 -4.31 16.74
CA ALA A 160 20.84 -5.60 16.71
C ALA A 160 20.67 -6.20 18.12
N GLN A 161 21.72 -6.15 18.95
CA GLN A 161 21.68 -6.66 20.32
C GLN A 161 20.70 -5.86 21.19
N PHE A 162 20.64 -4.54 21.02
CA PHE A 162 19.68 -3.68 21.70
C PHE A 162 18.24 -4.08 21.36
N VAL A 163 17.92 -4.23 20.07
CA VAL A 163 16.57 -4.63 19.61
C VAL A 163 16.16 -5.99 20.18
N VAL A 164 17.05 -7.00 20.15
CA VAL A 164 16.77 -8.32 20.73
C VAL A 164 16.52 -8.22 22.23
N SER A 165 17.36 -7.47 22.94
CA SER A 165 17.25 -7.31 24.39
C SER A 165 15.93 -6.65 24.78
N GLU A 166 15.46 -5.66 24.01
CA GLU A 166 14.18 -5.01 24.27
C GLU A 166 12.99 -5.91 23.97
N VAL A 167 13.02 -6.68 22.87
CA VAL A 167 11.97 -7.69 22.58
C VAL A 167 11.91 -8.76 23.67
N GLU A 168 13.07 -9.27 24.12
CA GLU A 168 13.12 -10.24 25.21
C GLU A 168 12.59 -9.67 26.53
N LYS A 169 12.90 -8.40 26.82
CA LYS A 169 12.40 -7.70 28.01
C LYS A 169 10.87 -7.59 27.96
N LEU A 170 10.31 -7.14 26.84
CA LEU A 170 8.85 -7.05 26.64
C LEU A 170 8.16 -8.41 26.80
N ALA A 171 8.78 -9.48 26.29
CA ALA A 171 8.26 -10.84 26.43
C ALA A 171 8.36 -11.36 27.88
N LYS A 172 9.47 -11.10 28.58
CA LYS A 172 9.68 -11.50 29.99
C LYS A 172 8.72 -10.77 30.94
N GLU A 173 8.37 -9.52 30.63
CA GLU A 173 7.41 -8.71 31.37
C GLU A 173 5.94 -9.00 31.00
N ASP A 174 5.68 -9.97 30.11
CA ASP A 174 4.35 -10.33 29.57
C ASP A 174 3.60 -9.14 28.92
N ARG A 175 4.37 -8.18 28.40
CA ARG A 175 3.86 -6.96 27.76
C ARG A 175 3.57 -7.14 26.26
N ALA A 176 4.27 -8.06 25.61
CA ALA A 176 4.07 -8.41 24.20
C ALA A 176 4.51 -9.86 23.93
N LYS A 177 3.86 -10.52 22.97
CA LYS A 177 4.35 -11.80 22.44
C LYS A 177 5.34 -11.53 21.32
N LEU A 178 6.20 -12.52 21.02
CA LEU A 178 7.14 -12.42 19.90
C LEU A 178 6.45 -12.13 18.56
N GLY A 179 5.23 -12.63 18.35
CA GLY A 179 4.44 -12.36 17.14
C GLY A 179 3.84 -10.96 17.06
N ASP A 180 3.84 -10.21 18.16
CA ASP A 180 3.34 -8.83 18.23
C ASP A 180 4.45 -7.81 17.89
N CYS A 181 5.71 -8.25 17.84
CA CYS A 181 6.87 -7.41 17.54
C CYS A 181 7.22 -7.45 16.05
N ALA A 182 7.49 -6.27 15.45
CA ALA A 182 7.95 -6.15 14.07
C ALA A 182 9.19 -5.24 13.99
N VAL A 183 10.17 -5.64 13.18
CA VAL A 183 11.38 -4.86 12.91
C VAL A 183 11.38 -4.41 11.45
N MET A 184 11.42 -3.10 11.22
CA MET A 184 11.36 -2.48 9.88
C MET A 184 12.70 -1.84 9.53
N TYR A 185 13.15 -1.99 8.28
CA TYR A 185 14.42 -1.44 7.79
C TYR A 185 14.29 -0.94 6.33
N ARG A 186 15.15 0.01 5.92
CA ARG A 186 14.96 0.79 4.68
C ARG A 186 15.30 0.05 3.38
N THR A 187 16.36 -0.76 3.39
CA THR A 187 16.88 -1.41 2.19
C THR A 187 17.04 -2.92 2.42
N ASN A 188 16.58 -3.71 1.45
CA ASN A 188 16.92 -5.14 1.36
C ASN A 188 18.36 -5.38 0.88
N ALA A 189 19.19 -4.33 0.83
CA ALA A 189 20.58 -4.44 0.49
C ALA A 189 21.32 -5.06 1.67
N ARG A 190 21.30 -6.39 1.74
CA ARG A 190 22.33 -7.29 2.27
C ARG A 190 21.73 -8.70 2.44
N LYS A 191 21.97 -9.56 1.46
CA LYS A 191 22.21 -11.00 1.72
C LYS A 191 23.59 -11.23 2.38
N LEU A 192 24.20 -10.21 2.97
CA LEU A 192 25.56 -10.30 3.48
C LEU A 192 25.72 -9.37 4.70
N PHE A 193 25.69 -9.99 5.89
CA PHE A 193 26.33 -9.57 7.13
C PHE A 193 25.78 -8.32 7.82
N SER A 194 25.06 -8.53 8.94
CA SER A 194 25.47 -8.08 10.30
C SER A 194 24.31 -7.81 11.27
N ALA A 195 23.17 -7.24 10.83
CA ALA A 195 22.10 -6.84 11.76
C ALA A 195 20.93 -7.83 11.83
N SER A 196 20.45 -8.32 10.68
CA SER A 196 19.32 -9.24 10.62
C SER A 196 19.71 -10.67 11.03
N GLU A 197 20.87 -11.17 10.62
CA GLU A 197 21.34 -12.49 11.06
C GLU A 197 21.71 -12.51 12.54
N ILE A 198 22.21 -11.44 13.15
CA ILE A 198 22.51 -11.44 14.59
C ILE A 198 21.21 -11.30 15.40
N ALA A 199 20.27 -10.45 14.98
CA ALA A 199 18.97 -10.39 15.64
C ALA A 199 18.19 -11.73 15.50
N LEU A 200 18.23 -12.33 14.31
CA LEU A 200 17.56 -13.60 14.03
C LEU A 200 18.29 -14.79 14.67
N VAL A 201 19.63 -14.86 14.66
CA VAL A 201 20.42 -15.92 15.31
C VAL A 201 20.39 -15.77 16.83
N ALA A 202 20.37 -14.56 17.38
CA ALA A 202 20.20 -14.34 18.82
C ALA A 202 18.78 -14.73 19.27
N LEU A 203 17.73 -14.35 18.52
CA LEU A 203 16.36 -14.84 18.76
C LEU A 203 16.25 -16.36 18.60
N ILE A 204 16.92 -16.97 17.61
CA ILE A 204 16.91 -18.44 17.41
C ILE A 204 17.72 -19.16 18.50
N SER A 205 18.79 -18.56 19.02
CA SER A 205 19.68 -19.15 20.03
C SER A 205 19.11 -19.01 21.46
N SER A 206 18.41 -17.91 21.78
CA SER A 206 17.70 -17.73 23.06
C SER A 206 16.28 -18.30 23.06
N CYS A 207 15.60 -18.32 21.90
CA CYS A 207 14.27 -18.91 21.71
C CYS A 207 14.32 -20.04 20.66
N MET A 208 14.89 -21.19 21.02
CA MET A 208 14.93 -22.40 20.15
C MET A 208 13.56 -22.99 19.75
N THR A 209 12.43 -22.29 19.91
CA THR A 209 11.09 -22.82 19.56
C THR A 209 10.12 -21.82 18.91
N ALA A 210 10.46 -20.54 18.72
CA ALA A 210 9.51 -19.56 18.18
C ALA A 210 9.71 -19.33 16.66
N PRO A 211 8.65 -19.43 15.82
CA PRO A 211 8.76 -19.17 14.39
C PRO A 211 8.86 -17.65 14.11
N CYS A 212 9.93 -17.21 13.45
CA CYS A 212 10.04 -15.88 12.87
C CYS A 212 9.65 -15.90 11.38
N HIS A 213 8.84 -14.94 10.93
CA HIS A 213 8.41 -14.84 9.54
C HIS A 213 9.00 -13.59 8.85
N ILE A 214 9.64 -13.78 7.70
CA ILE A 214 10.11 -12.67 6.85
C ILE A 214 9.02 -12.34 5.84
N HIS A 215 8.51 -11.11 5.88
CA HIS A 215 7.49 -10.61 4.95
C HIS A 215 8.08 -9.59 3.99
N ILE A 216 7.98 -9.85 2.69
CA ILE A 216 8.22 -8.85 1.64
C ILE A 216 6.85 -8.36 1.16
N CYS A 217 6.49 -7.13 1.52
CA CYS A 217 5.20 -6.56 1.15
C CYS A 217 5.28 -5.84 -0.19
N ILE A 218 4.52 -6.31 -1.19
CA ILE A 218 4.25 -5.60 -2.44
C ILE A 218 2.73 -5.42 -2.48
N LYS A 219 2.26 -4.19 -2.28
CA LYS A 219 0.82 -3.90 -2.18
C LYS A 219 0.25 -3.36 -3.49
N PHE A 220 -0.78 -4.03 -4.00
CA PHE A 220 -1.80 -3.49 -4.90
C PHE A 220 -3.00 -4.45 -4.87
N GLN A 221 -4.16 -3.99 -4.42
CA GLN A 221 -5.35 -4.86 -4.29
C GLN A 221 -6.57 -4.21 -4.95
N LEU A 222 -7.06 -4.87 -6.01
CA LEU A 222 -8.28 -4.49 -6.69
C LEU A 222 -9.39 -5.48 -6.28
N THR A 223 -10.44 -4.98 -5.64
CA THR A 223 -11.54 -5.83 -5.16
C THR A 223 -12.78 -5.60 -6.01
N PHE A 224 -13.29 -6.69 -6.60
CA PHE A 224 -14.53 -6.69 -7.37
C PHE A 224 -15.66 -7.26 -6.53
N VAL A 225 -16.71 -6.47 -6.29
CA VAL A 225 -17.88 -6.92 -5.51
C VAL A 225 -19.02 -7.23 -6.48
N ASN A 226 -19.40 -8.50 -6.55
CA ASN A 226 -20.61 -8.94 -7.23
C ASN A 226 -21.72 -9.10 -6.19
N ALA A 227 -22.71 -8.21 -6.25
CA ALA A 227 -23.93 -8.18 -5.45
C ALA A 227 -23.77 -7.74 -3.98
N MET A 228 -24.20 -6.52 -3.70
CA MET A 228 -24.88 -6.17 -2.45
C MET A 228 -26.39 -6.07 -2.73
N PRO A 229 -27.28 -6.35 -1.75
CA PRO A 229 -28.72 -6.15 -1.89
C PRO A 229 -29.05 -4.69 -2.23
N PRO A 230 -30.25 -4.38 -2.76
CA PRO A 230 -30.57 -3.08 -3.33
C PRO A 230 -30.71 -2.05 -2.21
N PHE A 231 -29.59 -1.46 -1.82
CA PHE A 231 -29.60 -0.22 -1.07
C PHE A 231 -29.70 0.96 -2.04
N HIS A 232 -30.34 2.02 -1.55
CA HIS A 232 -30.59 3.32 -2.18
C HIS A 232 -29.45 3.82 -3.10
N PRO A 233 -29.73 4.78 -4.03
CA PRO A 233 -28.71 5.28 -4.95
C PRO A 233 -27.59 5.97 -4.17
N TYR A 234 -26.57 5.19 -3.80
CA TYR A 234 -25.37 5.71 -3.18
C TYR A 234 -24.71 6.66 -4.17
N PRO A 235 -24.09 7.75 -3.69
CA PRO A 235 -23.42 8.70 -4.56
C PRO A 235 -22.39 7.96 -5.42
N ALA A 236 -22.55 8.12 -6.72
CA ALA A 236 -21.60 7.67 -7.72
C ALA A 236 -20.25 8.33 -7.45
N ASN A 237 -19.26 7.48 -7.14
CA ASN A 237 -17.87 7.80 -6.87
C ASN A 237 -17.59 8.35 -5.46
N VAL A 238 -16.75 7.64 -4.72
CA VAL A 238 -16.29 8.04 -3.39
C VAL A 238 -14.78 7.99 -3.38
N ILE A 239 -14.16 9.06 -2.87
CA ILE A 239 -12.75 9.06 -2.48
C ILE A 239 -12.73 8.96 -0.96
N ILE A 240 -12.11 7.93 -0.42
CA ILE A 240 -11.86 7.80 1.01
C ILE A 240 -10.37 8.07 1.23
N GLY A 241 -10.05 9.09 2.03
CA GLY A 241 -8.67 9.49 2.34
C GLY A 241 -8.43 9.82 3.80
#